data_AF-A0A3C0I872-F1
#
_entry.id   AF-A0A3C0I872-F1
#
_cell.length_a   1.000
_cell.length_b   1.000
_cell.length_c   1.000
_cell.angle_alpha   90.00
_cell.angle_beta   90.00
_cell.angle_gamma   90.00
#
_symmetry.space_group_name_H-M   'P 1'
#
loop_
_entity.id
_entity.type
_entity.pdbx_description
1 polymer ?
#
loop_
_entity_poly.entity_id
_entity_poly.type
_entity_poly.pdbx_seq_one_letter_code
_entity_poly.pdbx_strand_id
1 'polypeptide(L)' 'MTNKKKPIILVSNDDGITSKGIKVLVESMLTLGRVVVVARS' A
#
# COMPACT_ATOMS: atom_id res chain seq x y z
N MET A 1 16.90 17.11 -15.69
CA MET A 1 15.93 15.99 -15.73
C MET A 1 15.63 15.59 -14.29
N THR A 2 14.42 15.84 -13.78
CA THR A 2 14.10 15.52 -12.38
C THR A 2 13.83 14.03 -12.25
N ASN A 3 14.71 13.35 -11.52
CA ASN A 3 14.58 11.92 -11.23
C ASN A 3 13.42 11.75 -10.25
N LYS A 4 12.17 11.65 -10.76
CA LYS A 4 10.97 11.46 -9.93
C LYS A 4 11.05 10.08 -9.28
N LYS A 5 11.55 10.04 -8.05
CA LYS A 5 11.55 8.82 -7.24
C LYS A 5 10.10 8.35 -7.08
N LYS A 6 9.87 7.05 -7.24
CA LYS A 6 8.56 6.46 -6.93
C LYS A 6 8.19 6.82 -5.48
N PRO A 7 6.96 7.26 -5.22
CA PRO A 7 6.52 7.59 -3.87
C PRO A 7 6.53 6.34 -2.98
N ILE A 8 6.63 6.57 -1.68
CA ILE A 8 6.41 5.56 -0.65
C ILE A 8 4.98 5.73 -0.17
N ILE A 9 4.22 4.65 -0.17
CA ILE A 9 2.79 4.65 0.16
C ILE A 9 2.62 3.80 1.42
N LEU A 10 2.13 4.40 2.50
CA LEU A 10 1.76 3.70 3.73
C LEU A 10 0.28 3.39 3.70
N VAL A 11 -0.08 2.11 3.83
CA VAL A 11 -1.46 1.64 3.95
C VAL A 11 -1.65 1.07 5.35
N SER A 12 -2.65 1.57 6.08
CA SER A 12 -3.02 1.07 7.40
C SER A 12 -4.47 0.64 7.43
N ASN A 13 -4.78 -0.49 8.08
CA ASN A 13 -6.15 -0.96 8.24
C ASN A 13 -6.36 -1.68 9.58
N ASP A 14 -7.54 -1.53 10.17
CA ASP A 14 -7.95 -2.14 11.44
C ASP A 14 -8.66 -3.51 11.28
N ASP A 15 -9.10 -3.89 10.08
CA ASP A 15 -9.75 -5.20 9.82
C ASP A 15 -8.77 -6.40 9.81
N GLY A 16 -7.48 -6.14 9.74
CA GLY A 16 -6.42 -7.14 9.65
C GLY A 16 -5.80 -7.32 8.26
N ILE A 17 -4.61 -7.93 8.20
CA ILE A 17 -3.81 -8.05 6.97
C ILE A 17 -4.43 -8.97 5.89
N THR A 18 -5.33 -9.87 6.31
CA THR A 18 -6.01 -10.83 5.43
C THR A 18 -7.32 -10.30 4.84
N SER A 19 -7.73 -9.06 5.18
CA SER A 19 -9.00 -8.50 4.72
C SER A 19 -9.03 -8.29 3.20
N LYS A 20 -10.20 -8.46 2.58
CA LYS A 20 -10.36 -8.27 1.12
C LYS A 20 -10.08 -6.82 0.72
N GLY A 21 -10.46 -5.86 1.56
CA GLY A 21 -10.30 -4.42 1.30
C GLY A 21 -8.83 -4.01 1.20
N ILE A 22 -7.99 -4.43 2.17
CA ILE A 22 -6.57 -4.07 2.16
C ILE A 22 -5.84 -4.67 0.97
N LYS A 23 -6.22 -5.89 0.54
CA LYS A 23 -5.65 -6.54 -0.64
C LYS A 23 -5.92 -5.75 -1.92
N VAL A 24 -7.18 -5.39 -2.18
CA VAL A 24 -7.57 -4.63 -3.39
C VAL A 24 -6.89 -3.25 -3.43
N LEU A 25 -6.79 -2.60 -2.28
CA LEU A 25 -6.10 -1.32 -2.15
C LEU A 25 -4.60 -1.45 -2.47
N VAL A 26 -3.91 -2.43 -1.86
CA VAL A 26 -2.48 -2.67 -2.11
C VAL A 26 -2.21 -2.97 -3.58
N GLU A 27 -3.00 -3.84 -4.21
CA GLU A 27 -2.87 -4.18 -5.63
C GLU A 27 -2.95 -2.93 -6.53
N SER A 28 -3.87 -2.02 -6.22
CA SER A 28 -4.00 -0.74 -6.94
C SER A 28 -2.80 0.19 -6.71
N MET A 29 -2.31 0.28 -5.47
CA MET A 29 -1.22 1.18 -5.07
C MET A 29 0.16 0.76 -5.59
N LEU A 30 0.37 -0.53 -5.86
CA LEU A 30 1.64 -1.04 -6.42
C LEU A 30 2.00 -0.43 -7.78
N THR A 31 1.00 0.04 -8.54
CA THR A 31 1.22 0.74 -9.82
C THR A 31 1.80 2.15 -9.62
N LEU A 32 1.57 2.76 -8.45
CA LEU A 32 1.90 4.14 -8.15
C LEU A 32 3.25 4.27 -7.45
N GLY A 33 3.66 3.29 -6.64
CA GLY A 33 4.86 3.40 -5.83
C GLY A 33 5.20 2.18 -4.99
N ARG A 34 6.13 2.38 -4.04
CA ARG A 34 6.52 1.35 -3.08
C ARG A 34 5.53 1.36 -1.92
N VAL A 35 4.80 0.25 -1.74
CA VAL A 35 3.78 0.12 -0.71
C VAL A 35 4.35 -0.50 0.56
N VAL A 36 3.99 0.03 1.72
CA VAL A 36 4.26 -0.50 3.06
C VAL A 36 2.92 -0.65 3.77
N VAL A 37 2.65 -1.82 4.35
CA VAL A 37 1.36 -2.14 4.97
C VAL A 37 1.54 -2.33 6.47
N VAL A 38 0.67 -1.72 7.27
CA VAL A 38 0.60 -1.88 8.72
C VAL A 38 -0.84 -2.24 9.09
N ALA A 39 -1.07 -3.46 9.55
CA ALA A 39 -2.40 -3.91 9.95
C ALA A 39 -2.28 -4.90 11.11
N ARG A 40 -3.37 -5.12 11.85
CA ARG A 40 -3.40 -6.23 12.82
C ARG A 40 -3.31 -7.58 12.09
N SER A 41 -2.89 -8.60 12.83
CA SER A 41 -2.80 -9.96 12.29
C SER A 41 -4.16 -10.54 11.91
#